data_AF-A0A259LP20-F1
#
_entry.id   AF-A0A259LP20-F1
#
_cell.length_a   1.000
_cell.length_b   1.000
_cell.length_c   1.000
_cell.angle_alpha   90.00
_cell.angle_beta   90.00
_cell.angle_gamma   90.00
#
_symmetry.space_group_name_H-M   'P 1'
#
loop_
_entity.id
_entity.type
_entity.pdbx_description
1 polymer ?
#
loop_
_entity_poly.entity_id
_entity_poly.type
_entity_poly.pdbx_seq_one_letter_code
_entity_poly.pdbx_strand_id
1 'polypeptide(L)'
;MNDVRLRAHSLLAATLFLCLTAFGAKAQDSGADFLSDLHDFRINSYLALDAFYTFSATGDPETLDTIVASINGANDAMNSVVESSTGVLSDEQIESLNTSFDEFKDLMRGNINEVRDAGYPDLRLMADLANQASSMNALATELYGISRESRDVETDQRVESARSAAVVMAQMMARYAARTHSSVAQTFQGASDEEPLDEQAREFDALLDNVRSGGPTGDLKTALDDVSAKWQFIRGSYINYNENNVSFIIDRYSKGIIEGLGTTIDLLINNA
;
A
#
# COMPACT_ATOMS: atom_id res chain seq x y z
N MET A 1 -42.60 -19.78 44.23
CA MET A 1 -42.46 -20.19 42.82
C MET A 1 -42.23 -19.04 41.83
N ASN A 2 -42.47 -17.77 42.21
CA ASN A 2 -42.29 -16.63 41.29
C ASN A 2 -40.83 -16.11 41.20
N ASP A 3 -40.03 -16.23 42.27
CA ASP A 3 -38.63 -15.75 42.27
C ASP A 3 -37.68 -16.56 41.38
N VAL A 4 -37.91 -17.86 41.23
CA VAL A 4 -37.05 -18.73 40.41
C VAL A 4 -37.24 -18.45 38.92
N ARG A 5 -38.47 -18.10 38.51
CA ARG A 5 -38.78 -17.70 37.12
C ARG A 5 -38.17 -16.34 36.77
N LEU A 6 -38.23 -15.35 37.66
CA LEU A 6 -37.58 -14.04 37.43
C LEU A 6 -36.06 -14.16 37.30
N ARG A 7 -35.42 -14.96 38.16
CA ARG A 7 -33.95 -15.17 38.09
C ARG A 7 -33.53 -15.91 36.82
N ALA A 8 -34.31 -16.89 36.36
CA ALA A 8 -34.05 -17.60 35.11
C ALA A 8 -34.20 -16.71 33.86
N HIS A 9 -35.21 -15.83 33.83
CA HIS A 9 -35.38 -14.85 32.75
C HIS A 9 -34.27 -13.79 32.74
N SER A 10 -33.78 -13.35 33.91
CA SER A 10 -32.69 -12.38 34.02
C SER A 10 -31.32 -12.97 33.63
N LEU A 11 -31.10 -14.27 33.88
CA LEU A 11 -29.90 -14.98 33.43
C LEU A 11 -29.90 -15.19 31.91
N LEU A 12 -31.04 -15.56 31.32
CA LEU A 12 -31.19 -15.69 29.87
C LEU A 12 -30.99 -14.36 29.13
N ALA A 13 -31.50 -13.24 29.67
CA ALA A 13 -31.29 -11.92 29.10
C ALA A 13 -29.81 -11.46 29.18
N ALA A 14 -29.12 -11.76 30.29
CA ALA A 14 -27.70 -11.43 30.46
C ALA A 14 -26.81 -12.24 29.51
N THR A 15 -27.11 -13.52 29.28
CA THR A 15 -26.36 -14.36 28.32
C THR A 15 -26.60 -13.93 26.87
N LEU A 16 -27.82 -13.53 26.52
CA LEU A 16 -28.12 -13.02 25.17
C LEU A 16 -27.39 -11.69 24.87
N PHE A 17 -27.22 -10.83 25.88
CA PHE A 17 -26.49 -9.57 25.76
C PHE A 17 -24.96 -9.78 25.68
N LEU A 18 -24.42 -10.80 26.36
CA LEU A 18 -23.00 -11.17 26.27
C LEU A 18 -22.65 -11.81 24.91
N CYS A 19 -23.56 -12.53 24.26
CA CYS A 19 -23.31 -13.08 22.93
C CYS A 19 -23.29 -12.00 21.84
N LEU A 20 -24.13 -10.96 21.93
CA LEU A 20 -24.16 -9.87 20.94
C LEU A 20 -22.91 -8.98 20.96
N THR A 21 -22.26 -8.85 22.12
CA THR A 21 -21.02 -8.07 22.25
C THR A 21 -19.78 -8.84 21.77
N ALA A 22 -19.74 -10.15 21.97
CA ALA A 22 -18.60 -10.99 21.56
C ALA A 22 -18.48 -11.17 20.03
N PHE A 23 -19.60 -11.11 19.29
CA PHE A 23 -19.57 -11.17 17.82
C PHE A 23 -19.12 -9.84 17.18
N GLY A 24 -19.44 -8.70 17.78
CA GLY A 24 -19.00 -7.39 17.28
C GLY A 24 -17.49 -7.19 17.35
N ALA A 25 -16.85 -7.59 18.46
CA ALA A 25 -15.41 -7.45 18.65
C ALA A 25 -14.59 -8.34 17.68
N LYS A 26 -15.10 -9.54 17.35
CA LYS A 26 -14.44 -10.48 16.43
C LYS A 26 -14.49 -10.03 14.97
N ALA A 27 -15.61 -9.43 14.55
CA ALA A 27 -15.77 -8.87 13.21
C ALA A 27 -14.94 -7.59 13.02
N GLN A 28 -14.83 -6.77 14.08
CA GLN A 28 -14.08 -5.52 14.10
C GLN A 28 -12.56 -5.71 13.91
N ASP A 29 -11.93 -6.63 14.64
CA ASP A 29 -10.50 -6.96 14.43
C ASP A 29 -10.27 -7.46 13.00
N SER A 30 -11.15 -8.34 12.49
CA SER A 30 -10.99 -8.92 11.15
C SER A 30 -11.10 -7.90 10.01
N GLY A 31 -11.91 -6.83 10.17
CA GLY A 31 -12.05 -5.78 9.17
C GLY A 31 -10.85 -4.83 9.12
N ALA A 32 -10.26 -4.51 10.27
CA ALA A 32 -9.05 -3.68 10.37
C ALA A 32 -7.82 -4.41 9.83
N ASP A 33 -7.69 -5.71 10.13
CA ASP A 33 -6.65 -6.59 9.58
C ASP A 33 -6.76 -6.68 8.06
N PHE A 34 -7.99 -6.83 7.53
CA PHE A 34 -8.23 -6.85 6.08
C PHE A 34 -7.77 -5.57 5.36
N LEU A 35 -8.03 -4.38 5.93
CA LEU A 35 -7.49 -3.13 5.38
C LEU A 35 -5.97 -3.09 5.46
N SER A 36 -5.38 -3.63 6.54
CA SER A 36 -3.93 -3.70 6.67
C SER A 36 -3.31 -4.56 5.57
N ASP A 37 -3.87 -5.76 5.34
CA ASP A 37 -3.39 -6.66 4.29
C ASP A 37 -3.49 -6.01 2.90
N LEU A 38 -4.61 -5.35 2.60
CA LEU A 38 -4.77 -4.66 1.31
C LEU A 38 -3.88 -3.42 1.18
N HIS A 39 -3.52 -2.77 2.30
CA HIS A 39 -2.49 -1.74 2.33
C HIS A 39 -1.10 -2.32 2.00
N ASP A 40 -0.71 -3.39 2.68
CA ASP A 40 0.58 -4.04 2.49
C ASP A 40 0.75 -4.59 1.06
N PHE A 41 -0.32 -5.14 0.49
CA PHE A 41 -0.37 -5.56 -0.90
C PHE A 41 0.00 -4.40 -1.86
N ARG A 42 -0.63 -3.23 -1.68
CA ARG A 42 -0.40 -2.05 -2.54
C ARG A 42 1.03 -1.53 -2.40
N ILE A 43 1.55 -1.42 -1.18
CA ILE A 43 2.92 -0.96 -0.94
C ILE A 43 3.92 -1.91 -1.61
N ASN A 44 3.82 -3.20 -1.32
CA ASN A 44 4.76 -4.19 -1.83
C ASN A 44 4.71 -4.30 -3.36
N SER A 45 3.55 -4.12 -3.98
CA SER A 45 3.42 -4.08 -5.44
C SER A 45 4.22 -2.93 -6.07
N TYR A 46 4.18 -1.74 -5.48
CA TYR A 46 4.99 -0.60 -5.95
C TYR A 46 6.49 -0.76 -5.63
N LEU A 47 6.85 -1.33 -4.47
CA LEU A 47 8.25 -1.61 -4.13
C LEU A 47 8.88 -2.62 -5.10
N ALA A 48 8.14 -3.66 -5.50
CA ALA A 48 8.59 -4.62 -6.50
C ALA A 48 8.83 -3.94 -7.86
N LEU A 49 7.93 -3.04 -8.25
CA LEU A 49 8.02 -2.31 -9.52
C LEU A 49 9.19 -1.31 -9.54
N ASP A 50 9.39 -0.56 -8.46
CA ASP A 50 10.54 0.32 -8.26
C ASP A 50 11.88 -0.44 -8.37
N ALA A 51 12.01 -1.53 -7.62
CA ALA A 51 13.19 -2.38 -7.65
C ALA A 51 13.41 -2.95 -9.06
N PHE A 52 12.35 -3.36 -9.75
CA PHE A 52 12.46 -3.83 -11.13
C PHE A 52 13.03 -2.78 -12.08
N TYR A 53 12.58 -1.52 -12.01
CA TYR A 53 13.14 -0.48 -12.87
C TYR A 53 14.63 -0.27 -12.61
N THR A 54 15.03 -0.26 -11.35
CA THR A 54 16.45 -0.17 -10.98
C THR A 54 17.23 -1.37 -11.54
N PHE A 55 16.74 -2.59 -11.32
CA PHE A 55 17.35 -3.83 -11.82
C PHE A 55 17.47 -3.84 -13.35
N SER A 56 16.43 -3.39 -14.06
CA SER A 56 16.41 -3.37 -15.52
C SER A 56 17.51 -2.48 -16.13
N ALA A 57 17.98 -1.47 -15.39
CA ALA A 57 19.05 -0.58 -15.84
C ALA A 57 20.44 -1.00 -15.36
N THR A 58 20.55 -1.64 -14.20
CA THR A 58 21.84 -1.97 -13.57
C THR A 58 22.24 -3.43 -13.73
N GLY A 59 21.27 -4.35 -13.86
CA GLY A 59 21.48 -5.80 -13.78
C GLY A 59 21.94 -6.27 -12.40
N ASP A 60 21.82 -5.44 -11.37
CA ASP A 60 22.38 -5.69 -10.03
C ASP A 60 21.60 -6.79 -9.28
N PRO A 61 22.25 -7.91 -8.87
CA PRO A 61 21.60 -8.98 -8.14
C PRO A 61 21.00 -8.57 -6.79
N GLU A 62 21.57 -7.59 -6.07
CA GLU A 62 20.99 -7.15 -4.78
C GLU A 62 19.61 -6.50 -4.98
N THR A 63 19.43 -5.82 -6.12
CA THR A 63 18.14 -5.26 -6.51
C THR A 63 17.13 -6.37 -6.84
N LEU A 64 17.57 -7.49 -7.42
CA LEU A 64 16.71 -8.65 -7.67
C LEU A 64 16.15 -9.25 -6.37
N ASP A 65 16.96 -9.33 -5.32
CA ASP A 65 16.51 -9.81 -4.00
C ASP A 65 15.40 -8.91 -3.44
N THR A 66 15.48 -7.60 -3.69
CA THR A 66 14.42 -6.65 -3.31
C THR A 66 13.13 -6.92 -4.08
N ILE A 67 13.19 -7.18 -5.39
CA ILE A 67 12.00 -7.55 -6.18
C ILE A 67 11.35 -8.80 -5.60
N VAL A 68 12.14 -9.83 -5.32
CA VAL A 68 11.66 -11.10 -4.77
C VAL A 68 11.00 -10.90 -3.41
N ALA A 69 11.65 -10.15 -2.51
CA ALA A 69 11.12 -9.85 -1.19
C ALA A 69 9.77 -9.11 -1.27
N SER A 70 9.68 -8.09 -2.11
CA SER A 70 8.43 -7.33 -2.29
C SER A 70 7.33 -8.16 -2.97
N ILE A 71 7.64 -9.00 -3.96
CA ILE A 71 6.64 -9.92 -4.56
C ILE A 71 6.12 -10.91 -3.52
N ASN A 72 6.99 -11.45 -2.66
CA ASN A 72 6.58 -12.35 -1.60
C ASN A 72 5.70 -11.63 -0.57
N GLY A 73 6.08 -10.41 -0.15
CA GLY A 73 5.26 -9.60 0.75
C GLY A 73 3.86 -9.29 0.18
N ALA A 74 3.77 -8.93 -1.10
CA ALA A 74 2.49 -8.75 -1.77
C ALA A 74 1.70 -10.07 -1.85
N ASN A 75 2.36 -11.20 -2.08
CA ASN A 75 1.71 -12.50 -2.13
C ASN A 75 1.17 -12.94 -0.76
N ASP A 76 1.92 -12.72 0.32
CA ASP A 76 1.49 -13.04 1.68
C ASP A 76 0.28 -12.18 2.11
N ALA A 77 0.31 -10.88 1.77
CA ALA A 77 -0.82 -9.99 1.96
C ALA A 77 -2.05 -10.43 1.15
N MET A 78 -1.88 -10.77 -0.14
CA MET A 78 -2.97 -11.24 -0.99
C MET A 78 -3.56 -12.56 -0.48
N ASN A 79 -2.73 -13.51 -0.03
CA ASN A 79 -3.21 -14.74 0.59
C ASN A 79 -4.07 -14.46 1.83
N SER A 80 -3.67 -13.50 2.66
CA SER A 80 -4.43 -13.10 3.86
C SER A 80 -5.79 -12.48 3.48
N VAL A 81 -5.83 -11.65 2.43
CA VAL A 81 -7.07 -11.12 1.84
C VAL A 81 -7.99 -12.24 1.34
N VAL A 82 -7.44 -13.26 0.66
CA VAL A 82 -8.21 -14.42 0.15
C VAL A 82 -8.74 -15.31 1.27
N GLU A 83 -7.96 -15.53 2.33
CA GLU A 83 -8.35 -16.36 3.48
C GLU A 83 -9.33 -15.65 4.43
N SER A 84 -9.47 -14.32 4.29
CA SER A 84 -10.34 -13.50 5.13
C SER A 84 -11.82 -13.87 4.96
N SER A 85 -12.49 -14.11 6.09
CA SER A 85 -13.93 -14.41 6.14
C SER A 85 -14.78 -13.18 6.48
N THR A 86 -14.27 -11.96 6.31
CA THR A 86 -14.95 -10.72 6.71
C THR A 86 -16.19 -10.42 5.86
N GLY A 87 -16.20 -10.90 4.60
CA GLY A 87 -17.25 -10.57 3.64
C GLY A 87 -17.26 -9.09 3.21
N VAL A 88 -16.17 -8.36 3.46
CA VAL A 88 -16.03 -6.94 3.13
C VAL A 88 -16.00 -6.72 1.61
N LEU A 89 -15.32 -7.61 0.89
CA LEU A 89 -15.35 -7.69 -0.57
C LEU A 89 -16.05 -8.98 -0.98
N SER A 90 -16.62 -8.99 -2.19
CA SER A 90 -17.16 -10.23 -2.78
C SER A 90 -16.03 -11.15 -3.25
N ASP A 91 -16.30 -12.45 -3.30
CA ASP A 91 -15.35 -13.46 -3.81
C ASP A 91 -14.87 -13.09 -5.22
N GLU A 92 -15.74 -12.54 -6.08
CA GLU A 92 -15.38 -12.10 -7.43
C GLU A 92 -14.42 -10.90 -7.42
N GLN A 93 -14.57 -9.96 -6.48
CA GLN A 93 -13.66 -8.82 -6.35
C GLN A 93 -12.27 -9.27 -5.91
N ILE A 94 -12.20 -10.18 -4.94
CA ILE A 94 -10.95 -10.76 -4.45
C ILE A 94 -10.27 -11.57 -5.57
N GLU A 95 -11.01 -12.42 -6.27
CA GLU A 95 -10.49 -13.23 -7.38
C GLU A 95 -9.99 -12.36 -8.54
N SER A 96 -10.69 -11.27 -8.85
CA SER A 96 -10.27 -10.30 -9.87
C SER A 96 -8.92 -9.68 -9.52
N LEU A 97 -8.71 -9.27 -8.26
CA LEU A 97 -7.43 -8.71 -7.83
C LEU A 97 -6.33 -9.78 -7.84
N ASN A 98 -6.62 -10.98 -7.35
CA ASN A 98 -5.68 -12.09 -7.30
C ASN A 98 -5.22 -12.49 -8.72
N THR A 99 -6.15 -12.60 -9.67
CA THR A 99 -5.84 -12.89 -11.08
C THR A 99 -4.96 -11.79 -11.69
N SER A 100 -5.29 -10.52 -11.45
CA SER A 100 -4.49 -9.39 -11.95
C SER A 100 -3.07 -9.39 -11.35
N PHE A 101 -2.92 -9.82 -10.10
CA PHE A 101 -1.62 -9.97 -9.44
C PHE A 101 -0.82 -11.17 -9.98
N ASP A 102 -1.47 -12.28 -10.33
CA ASP A 102 -0.81 -13.41 -11.01
C ASP A 102 -0.23 -12.99 -12.36
N GLU A 103 -1.00 -12.25 -13.16
CA GLU A 103 -0.52 -11.68 -14.43
C GLU A 103 0.67 -10.72 -14.22
N PHE A 104 0.61 -9.87 -13.19
CA PHE A 104 1.72 -8.98 -12.82
C PHE A 104 2.98 -9.78 -12.46
N LYS A 105 2.86 -10.84 -11.65
CA LYS A 105 3.99 -11.71 -11.27
C LYS A 105 4.61 -12.39 -12.49
N ASP A 106 3.79 -12.86 -13.42
CA ASP A 106 4.27 -13.54 -14.62
C ASP A 106 4.99 -12.58 -15.57
N LEU A 107 4.45 -11.37 -15.77
CA LEU A 107 5.13 -10.32 -16.53
C LEU A 107 6.44 -9.89 -15.86
N MET A 108 6.45 -9.75 -14.53
CA MET A 108 7.65 -9.42 -13.75
C MET A 108 8.75 -10.47 -13.96
N ARG A 109 8.41 -11.76 -13.80
CA ARG A 109 9.34 -12.88 -14.03
C ARG A 109 9.85 -12.91 -15.47
N GLY A 110 8.97 -12.71 -16.44
CA GLY A 110 9.33 -12.65 -17.87
C GLY A 110 10.33 -11.54 -18.15
N ASN A 111 10.08 -10.33 -17.65
CA ASN A 111 10.97 -9.19 -17.81
C ASN A 111 12.33 -9.41 -17.12
N ILE A 112 12.35 -9.99 -15.92
CA ILE A 112 13.61 -10.33 -15.23
C ILE A 112 14.44 -11.32 -16.05
N ASN A 113 13.81 -12.36 -16.60
CA ASN A 113 14.50 -13.34 -17.43
C ASN A 113 15.05 -12.71 -18.71
N GLU A 114 14.28 -11.82 -19.36
CA GLU A 114 14.75 -11.07 -20.53
C GLU A 114 16.03 -10.27 -20.21
N VAL A 115 16.03 -9.49 -19.12
CA VAL A 115 17.21 -8.72 -18.72
C VAL A 115 18.41 -9.64 -18.42
N ARG A 116 18.18 -10.81 -17.81
CA ARG A 116 19.24 -11.77 -17.49
C ARG A 116 19.81 -12.46 -18.73
N ASP A 117 18.97 -12.79 -19.71
CA ASP A 117 19.35 -13.57 -20.88
C ASP A 117 19.90 -12.66 -22.00
N ALA A 118 19.30 -11.50 -22.23
CA ALA A 118 19.68 -10.54 -23.26
C ALA A 118 20.66 -9.46 -22.76
N GLY A 119 20.71 -9.21 -21.44
CA GLY A 119 21.53 -8.16 -20.83
C GLY A 119 20.94 -6.74 -20.92
N TYR A 120 19.71 -6.62 -21.45
CA TYR A 120 18.97 -5.36 -21.55
C TYR A 120 17.46 -5.65 -21.54
N PRO A 121 16.61 -4.69 -21.14
CA PRO A 121 15.17 -4.90 -21.13
C PRO A 121 14.54 -4.80 -22.53
N ASP A 122 13.53 -5.63 -22.80
CA ASP A 122 12.66 -5.48 -23.97
C ASP A 122 11.57 -4.43 -23.69
N LEU A 123 11.49 -3.41 -24.55
CA LEU A 123 10.60 -2.26 -24.36
C LEU A 123 9.11 -2.64 -24.39
N ARG A 124 8.74 -3.67 -25.16
CA ARG A 124 7.35 -4.14 -25.23
C ARG A 124 7.00 -4.89 -23.96
N LEU A 125 7.87 -5.78 -23.48
CA LEU A 125 7.65 -6.48 -22.20
C LEU A 125 7.57 -5.51 -21.02
N MET A 126 8.37 -4.45 -21.03
CA MET A 126 8.27 -3.38 -20.04
C MET A 126 6.93 -2.64 -20.13
N ALA A 127 6.44 -2.34 -21.34
CA ALA A 127 5.14 -1.69 -21.54
C ALA A 127 3.96 -2.61 -21.15
N ASP A 128 4.09 -3.92 -21.33
CA ASP A 128 3.07 -4.87 -20.89
C ASP A 128 3.01 -4.92 -19.35
N LEU A 129 4.17 -5.02 -18.68
CA LEU A 129 4.28 -4.98 -17.21
C LEU A 129 3.75 -3.66 -16.64
N ALA A 130 4.07 -2.55 -17.29
CA ALA A 130 3.60 -1.21 -16.96
C ALA A 130 2.08 -1.10 -16.85
N ASN A 131 1.41 -1.48 -17.94
CA ASN A 131 -0.03 -1.39 -18.08
C ASN A 131 -0.72 -2.33 -17.09
N GLN A 132 -0.16 -3.52 -16.89
CA GLN A 132 -0.67 -4.45 -15.88
C GLN A 132 -0.52 -3.87 -14.48
N ALA A 133 0.65 -3.33 -14.13
CA ALA A 133 0.88 -2.76 -12.81
C ALA A 133 -0.04 -1.55 -12.54
N SER A 134 -0.25 -0.68 -13.53
CA SER A 134 -1.19 0.44 -13.42
C SER A 134 -2.62 -0.05 -13.17
N SER A 135 -3.10 -0.99 -14.00
CA SER A 135 -4.45 -1.55 -13.89
C SER A 135 -4.69 -2.28 -12.56
N MET A 136 -3.73 -3.11 -12.14
CA MET A 136 -3.79 -3.85 -10.87
C MET A 136 -3.82 -2.91 -9.66
N ASN A 137 -2.96 -1.89 -9.63
CA ASN A 137 -2.92 -0.95 -8.51
C ASN A 137 -4.14 -0.03 -8.46
N ALA A 138 -4.71 0.33 -9.61
CA ALA A 138 -5.99 1.03 -9.69
C ALA A 138 -7.12 0.17 -9.08
N LEU A 139 -7.20 -1.11 -9.46
CA LEU A 139 -8.15 -2.06 -8.88
C LEU A 139 -7.94 -2.20 -7.36
N ALA A 140 -6.70 -2.41 -6.90
CA ALA A 140 -6.40 -2.52 -5.48
C ALA A 140 -6.80 -1.26 -4.69
N THR A 141 -6.63 -0.08 -5.28
CA THR A 141 -7.02 1.21 -4.68
C THR A 141 -8.53 1.35 -4.60
N GLU A 142 -9.25 0.98 -5.65
CA GLU A 142 -10.72 0.95 -5.67
C GLU A 142 -11.26 0.01 -4.59
N LEU A 143 -10.76 -1.23 -4.55
CA LEU A 143 -11.18 -2.24 -3.57
C LEU A 143 -10.87 -1.80 -2.13
N TYR A 144 -9.75 -1.11 -1.92
CA TYR A 144 -9.45 -0.52 -0.60
C TYR A 144 -10.46 0.56 -0.22
N GLY A 145 -10.84 1.43 -1.16
CA GLY A 145 -11.87 2.44 -0.95
C GLY A 145 -13.22 1.83 -0.56
N ILE A 146 -13.66 0.80 -1.29
CA ILE A 146 -14.88 0.05 -0.99
C ILE A 146 -14.81 -0.57 0.40
N SER A 147 -13.67 -1.19 0.73
CA SER A 147 -13.46 -1.86 2.02
C SER A 147 -13.53 -0.88 3.18
N ARG A 148 -12.94 0.29 3.02
CA ARG A 148 -12.93 1.38 4.01
C ARG A 148 -14.32 1.94 4.28
N GLU A 149 -15.22 1.91 3.29
CA GLU A 149 -16.60 2.38 3.42
C GLU A 149 -17.57 1.31 3.93
N SER A 150 -17.09 0.07 4.09
CA SER A 150 -17.88 -1.01 4.67
C SER A 150 -18.24 -0.72 6.13
N ARG A 151 -19.46 -1.10 6.52
CA ARG A 151 -19.96 -0.91 7.90
C ARG A 151 -19.24 -1.79 8.92
N ASP A 152 -18.61 -2.85 8.46
CA ASP A 152 -17.92 -3.83 9.29
C ASP A 152 -16.44 -3.44 9.54
N VAL A 153 -16.02 -2.25 9.07
CA VAL A 153 -14.66 -1.73 9.19
C VAL A 153 -14.68 -0.40 9.94
N GLU A 154 -14.09 -0.35 11.13
CA GLU A 154 -13.85 0.90 11.85
C GLU A 154 -12.57 1.56 11.33
N THR A 155 -12.62 2.85 11.04
CA THR A 155 -11.50 3.58 10.44
C THR A 155 -11.17 4.82 11.26
N ASP A 156 -9.88 5.02 11.52
CA ASP A 156 -9.36 6.27 12.06
C ASP A 156 -8.81 7.13 10.92
N GLN A 157 -9.24 8.38 10.84
CA GLN A 157 -8.87 9.27 9.75
C GLN A 157 -7.35 9.46 9.62
N ARG A 158 -6.61 9.48 10.73
CA ARG A 158 -5.15 9.67 10.73
C ARG A 158 -4.45 8.39 10.28
N VAL A 159 -4.93 7.22 10.71
CA VAL A 159 -4.45 5.92 10.22
C VAL A 159 -4.64 5.81 8.71
N GLU A 160 -5.84 6.10 8.22
CA GLU A 160 -6.16 6.03 6.79
C GLU A 160 -5.36 7.06 5.98
N SER A 161 -5.14 8.26 6.52
CA SER A 161 -4.28 9.25 5.87
C SER A 161 -2.82 8.78 5.80
N ALA A 162 -2.33 8.07 6.83
CA ALA A 162 -0.97 7.54 6.84
C ALA A 162 -0.80 6.38 5.85
N ARG A 163 -1.79 5.49 5.76
CA ARG A 163 -1.86 4.41 4.77
C ARG A 163 -1.86 4.97 3.34
N SER A 164 -2.72 5.96 3.07
CA SER A 164 -2.75 6.66 1.78
C SER A 164 -1.41 7.36 1.48
N ALA A 165 -0.81 8.05 2.45
CA ALA A 165 0.47 8.73 2.26
C ALA A 165 1.58 7.75 1.86
N ALA A 166 1.64 6.59 2.51
CA ALA A 166 2.65 5.57 2.19
C ALA A 166 2.46 5.02 0.77
N VAL A 167 1.21 4.79 0.34
CA VAL A 167 0.92 4.32 -1.04
C VAL A 167 1.30 5.38 -2.06
N VAL A 168 0.95 6.65 -1.85
CA VAL A 168 1.33 7.76 -2.72
C VAL A 168 2.86 7.89 -2.81
N MET A 169 3.57 7.75 -1.69
CA MET A 169 5.04 7.75 -1.69
C MET A 169 5.63 6.59 -2.51
N ALA A 170 5.12 5.37 -2.32
CA ALA A 170 5.57 4.19 -3.06
C ALA A 170 5.32 4.33 -4.57
N GLN A 171 4.14 4.87 -4.95
CA GLN A 171 3.80 5.15 -6.34
C GLN A 171 4.73 6.22 -6.96
N MET A 172 4.94 7.35 -6.27
CA MET A 172 5.85 8.39 -6.72
C MET A 172 7.28 7.83 -6.92
N MET A 173 7.75 7.01 -5.97
CA MET A 173 9.06 6.35 -6.03
C MET A 173 9.19 5.46 -7.27
N ALA A 174 8.26 4.52 -7.49
CA ALA A 174 8.28 3.63 -8.65
C ALA A 174 8.26 4.40 -9.98
N ARG A 175 7.51 5.51 -10.05
CA ARG A 175 7.47 6.39 -11.22
C ARG A 175 8.77 7.15 -11.45
N TYR A 176 9.41 7.62 -10.38
CA TYR A 176 10.70 8.27 -10.46
C TYR A 176 11.78 7.29 -10.95
N ALA A 177 11.74 6.04 -10.47
CA ALA A 177 12.63 4.98 -10.96
C ALA A 177 12.36 4.64 -12.43
N ALA A 178 11.10 4.47 -12.83
CA ALA A 178 10.71 4.26 -14.23
C ALA A 178 11.29 5.36 -15.12
N ARG A 179 11.10 6.63 -14.73
CA ARG A 179 11.63 7.79 -15.45
C ARG A 179 13.15 7.79 -15.55
N THR A 180 13.82 7.40 -14.48
CA THR A 180 15.28 7.42 -14.41
C THR A 180 15.91 6.32 -15.23
N HIS A 181 15.32 5.13 -15.18
CA HIS A 181 15.97 3.89 -15.59
C HIS A 181 15.37 3.28 -16.87
N SER A 182 14.16 3.69 -17.29
CA SER A 182 13.51 3.16 -18.48
C SER A 182 13.47 4.15 -19.63
N SER A 183 13.91 3.72 -20.82
CA SER A 183 13.70 4.45 -22.08
C SER A 183 12.24 4.43 -22.54
N VAL A 184 11.41 3.54 -21.99
CA VAL A 184 9.95 3.50 -22.18
C VAL A 184 9.23 4.53 -21.31
N ALA A 185 9.92 5.22 -20.39
CA ALA A 185 9.32 6.26 -19.55
C ALA A 185 8.64 7.39 -20.34
N GLN A 186 9.05 7.62 -21.59
CA GLN A 186 8.39 8.57 -22.49
C GLN A 186 7.07 8.02 -23.08
N THR A 187 6.95 6.70 -23.26
CA THR A 187 5.71 6.01 -23.66
C THR A 187 4.77 5.84 -22.46
N PHE A 188 5.32 5.63 -21.26
CA PHE A 188 4.62 5.61 -19.97
C PHE A 188 3.95 6.95 -19.65
N GLN A 189 4.58 8.08 -20.00
CA GLN A 189 3.99 9.42 -19.93
C GLN A 189 2.82 9.61 -20.93
N GLY A 190 2.54 8.63 -21.79
CA GLY A 190 1.43 8.62 -22.73
C GLY A 190 0.17 7.91 -22.22
N ALA A 191 0.17 7.32 -21.02
CA ALA A 191 -1.07 6.91 -20.36
C ALA A 191 -1.78 8.21 -19.92
N SER A 192 -2.76 8.64 -20.71
CA SER A 192 -3.41 9.96 -20.65
C SER A 192 -4.11 10.30 -19.33
N ASP A 193 -4.20 9.33 -18.42
CA ASP A 193 -5.12 9.36 -17.28
C ASP A 193 -4.37 9.33 -15.92
N GLU A 194 -3.04 9.38 -15.93
CA GLU A 194 -2.21 9.30 -14.71
C GLU A 194 -1.77 10.68 -14.19
N GLU A 195 -2.05 10.95 -12.90
CA GLU A 195 -1.77 12.23 -12.23
C GLU A 195 -0.26 12.56 -12.18
N PRO A 196 0.19 13.77 -12.55
CA PRO A 196 1.60 14.17 -12.51
C PRO A 196 2.27 14.06 -11.12
N LEU A 197 3.59 13.84 -11.09
CA LEU A 197 4.38 13.73 -9.85
C LEU A 197 4.28 14.97 -8.94
N ASP A 198 4.12 16.17 -9.50
CA ASP A 198 3.96 17.38 -8.70
C ASP A 198 2.58 17.50 -8.05
N GLU A 199 1.55 16.94 -8.67
CA GLU A 199 0.21 16.84 -8.07
C GLU A 199 0.19 15.77 -6.97
N GLN A 200 0.81 14.60 -7.20
CA GLN A 200 1.01 13.57 -6.16
C GLN A 200 1.83 14.08 -4.97
N ALA A 201 2.83 14.94 -5.20
CA ALA A 201 3.57 15.57 -4.13
C ALA A 201 2.68 16.50 -3.26
N ARG A 202 1.70 17.18 -3.86
CA ARG A 202 0.72 18.00 -3.13
C ARG A 202 -0.30 17.14 -2.39
N GLU A 203 -0.72 16.02 -2.99
CA GLU A 203 -1.56 15.04 -2.30
C GLU A 203 -0.85 14.49 -1.06
N PHE A 204 0.42 14.12 -1.20
CA PHE A 204 1.24 13.65 -0.08
C PHE A 204 1.38 14.71 1.02
N ASP A 205 1.59 16.00 0.66
CA ASP A 205 1.59 17.11 1.63
C ASP A 205 0.26 17.14 2.42
N ALA A 206 -0.89 17.09 1.73
CA ALA A 206 -2.20 17.15 2.36
C ALA A 206 -2.49 15.94 3.27
N LEU A 207 -2.05 14.75 2.86
CA LEU A 207 -2.16 13.53 3.67
C LEU A 207 -1.30 13.64 4.93
N LEU A 208 -0.05 14.09 4.84
CA LEU A 208 0.80 14.28 6.02
C LEU A 208 0.21 15.29 7.02
N ASP A 209 -0.41 16.38 6.53
CA ASP A 209 -1.08 17.35 7.40
C ASP A 209 -2.25 16.70 8.16
N ASN A 210 -3.03 15.83 7.51
CA ASN A 210 -4.10 15.08 8.17
C ASN A 210 -3.57 14.10 9.22
N VAL A 211 -2.48 13.37 8.93
CA VAL A 211 -1.85 12.46 9.91
C VAL A 211 -1.38 13.20 11.15
N ARG A 212 -0.91 14.45 10.98
CA ARG A 212 -0.42 15.35 12.04
C ARG A 212 -1.52 16.07 12.81
N SER A 213 -2.78 15.93 12.42
CA SER A 213 -3.91 16.51 13.15
C SER A 213 -3.95 16.03 14.60
N GLY A 214 -4.51 16.85 15.50
CA GLY A 214 -4.62 16.52 16.93
C GLY A 214 -3.35 16.77 17.77
N GLY A 215 -2.24 17.20 17.17
CA GLY A 215 -1.03 17.60 17.91
C GLY A 215 -0.27 16.40 18.48
N PRO A 216 0.45 15.63 17.64
CA PRO A 216 1.16 14.43 18.08
C PRO A 216 2.19 14.76 19.17
N THR A 217 2.31 13.85 20.14
CA THR A 217 3.27 13.96 21.25
C THR A 217 4.08 12.66 21.38
N GLY A 218 5.15 12.67 22.18
CA GLY A 218 5.98 11.49 22.44
C GLY A 218 6.53 10.84 21.16
N ASP A 219 6.48 9.51 21.11
CA ASP A 219 7.04 8.71 20.02
C ASP A 219 6.35 8.98 18.67
N LEU A 220 5.03 9.22 18.69
CA LEU A 220 4.28 9.58 17.48
C LEU A 220 4.77 10.91 16.88
N LYS A 221 5.12 11.88 17.73
CA LYS A 221 5.72 13.14 17.27
C LYS A 221 7.08 12.89 16.64
N THR A 222 7.93 12.10 17.29
CA THR A 222 9.27 11.78 16.81
C THR A 222 9.21 11.11 15.43
N ALA A 223 8.34 10.11 15.25
CA ALA A 223 8.16 9.43 13.97
C ALA A 223 7.71 10.41 12.86
N LEU A 224 6.72 11.26 13.15
CA LEU A 224 6.21 12.23 12.18
C LEU A 224 7.16 13.38 11.86
N ASP A 225 8.00 13.79 12.80
CA ASP A 225 9.07 14.77 12.57
C ASP A 225 10.12 14.19 11.62
N ASP A 226 10.53 12.93 11.84
CA ASP A 226 11.51 12.23 11.01
C ASP A 226 11.00 12.02 9.58
N VAL A 227 9.76 11.52 9.41
CA VAL A 227 9.09 11.40 8.10
C VAL A 227 9.10 12.74 7.37
N SER A 228 8.78 13.83 8.06
CA SER A 228 8.70 15.14 7.42
C SER A 228 10.05 15.76 7.12
N ALA A 229 11.07 15.50 7.92
CA ALA A 229 12.43 15.92 7.60
C ALA A 229 12.92 15.23 6.32
N LYS A 230 12.68 13.92 6.17
CA LYS A 230 12.96 13.18 4.94
C LYS A 230 12.18 13.73 3.75
N TRP A 231 10.88 13.96 3.92
CA TRP A 231 10.03 14.50 2.86
C TRP A 231 10.48 15.89 2.41
N GLN A 232 10.72 16.82 3.34
CA GLN A 232 11.23 18.15 3.04
C GLN A 232 12.52 18.12 2.23
N PHE A 233 13.38 17.12 2.47
CA PHE A 233 14.63 16.94 1.75
C PHE A 233 14.43 16.52 0.29
N ILE A 234 13.49 15.60 0.01
CA ILE A 234 13.30 15.03 -1.34
C ILE A 234 12.14 15.65 -2.15
N ARG A 235 11.24 16.39 -1.50
CA ARG A 235 10.05 17.01 -2.13
C ARG A 235 10.39 17.80 -3.38
N GLY A 236 11.46 18.59 -3.33
CA GLY A 236 11.91 19.42 -4.45
C GLY A 236 12.26 18.60 -5.69
N SER A 237 12.77 17.38 -5.53
CA SER A 237 13.13 16.49 -6.62
C SER A 237 11.92 15.83 -7.28
N TYR A 238 10.85 15.58 -6.51
CA TYR A 238 9.59 15.10 -7.07
C TYR A 238 8.84 16.19 -7.84
N ILE A 239 8.89 17.44 -7.38
CA ILE A 239 8.26 18.58 -8.08
C ILE A 239 9.06 18.98 -9.32
N ASN A 240 10.39 19.04 -9.20
CA ASN A 240 11.28 19.44 -10.29
C ASN A 240 11.95 18.20 -10.93
N TYR A 241 11.17 17.14 -11.13
CA TYR A 241 11.63 15.85 -11.66
C TYR A 241 12.23 15.93 -13.09
N ASN A 242 12.14 17.09 -13.73
CA ASN A 242 12.74 17.42 -15.02
C ASN A 242 14.15 18.04 -14.94
N GLU A 243 14.59 18.54 -13.77
CA GLU A 243 15.76 19.43 -13.70
C GLU A 243 17.05 18.75 -13.26
N ASN A 244 17.02 17.72 -12.41
CA ASN A 244 18.19 16.92 -12.00
C ASN A 244 17.77 15.53 -11.49
N ASN A 245 18.51 14.48 -11.83
CA ASN A 245 18.24 13.12 -11.40
C ASN A 245 19.16 12.67 -10.25
N VAL A 246 18.58 12.39 -9.09
CA VAL A 246 19.30 11.89 -7.89
C VAL A 246 18.64 10.61 -7.36
N SER A 247 18.39 9.63 -8.24
CA SER A 247 17.59 8.43 -7.95
C SER A 247 17.96 7.70 -6.66
N PHE A 248 19.26 7.49 -6.37
CA PHE A 248 19.68 6.83 -5.13
C PHE A 248 19.20 7.56 -3.86
N ILE A 249 19.25 8.89 -3.86
CA ILE A 249 18.80 9.70 -2.73
C ILE A 249 17.28 9.57 -2.59
N ILE A 250 16.55 9.72 -3.70
CA ILE A 250 15.09 9.61 -3.71
C ILE A 250 14.66 8.25 -3.20
N ASP A 251 15.19 7.17 -3.76
CA ASP A 251 14.91 5.80 -3.35
C ASP A 251 15.09 5.60 -1.84
N ARG A 252 16.27 5.95 -1.33
CA ARG A 252 16.60 5.79 0.10
C ARG A 252 15.65 6.54 1.02
N TYR A 253 15.37 7.80 0.72
CA TYR A 253 14.54 8.63 1.58
C TYR A 253 13.06 8.27 1.45
N SER A 254 12.59 7.88 0.26
CA SER A 254 11.21 7.42 0.05
C SER A 254 10.93 6.11 0.77
N LYS A 255 11.85 5.12 0.72
CA LYS A 255 11.77 3.90 1.55
C LYS A 255 11.72 4.23 3.04
N GLY A 256 12.60 5.12 3.51
CA GLY A 256 12.58 5.57 4.89
C GLY A 256 11.32 6.34 5.32
N ILE A 257 10.63 7.00 4.38
CA ILE A 257 9.31 7.63 4.62
C ILE A 257 8.24 6.55 4.74
N ILE A 258 8.21 5.56 3.84
CA ILE A 258 7.25 4.46 3.88
C ILE A 258 7.37 3.69 5.20
N GLU A 259 8.60 3.34 5.61
CA GLU A 259 8.88 2.69 6.90
C GLU A 259 8.43 3.55 8.10
N GLY A 260 8.72 4.86 8.07
CA GLY A 260 8.29 5.79 9.11
C GLY A 260 6.77 5.97 9.19
N LEU A 261 6.08 5.90 8.05
CA LEU A 261 4.61 5.90 7.99
C LEU A 261 4.02 4.60 8.52
N GLY A 262 4.64 3.44 8.24
CA GLY A 262 4.28 2.17 8.88
C GLY A 262 4.37 2.25 10.41
N THR A 263 5.49 2.77 10.93
CA THR A 263 5.66 3.01 12.37
C THR A 263 4.60 3.97 12.92
N THR A 264 4.23 4.99 12.14
CA THR A 264 3.20 5.96 12.52
C THR A 264 1.81 5.29 12.60
N ILE A 265 1.48 4.42 11.65
CA ILE A 265 0.24 3.62 11.64
C ILE A 265 0.16 2.77 12.91
N ASP A 266 1.22 2.03 13.23
CA ASP A 266 1.27 1.19 14.43
C ASP A 266 1.06 2.01 15.71
N LEU A 267 1.71 3.17 15.81
CA LEU A 267 1.56 4.06 16.96
C LEU A 267 0.14 4.65 17.05
N LEU A 268 -0.52 4.94 15.92
CA LEU A 268 -1.88 5.45 15.91
C LEU A 268 -2.88 4.38 16.34
N ILE A 269 -2.76 3.15 15.83
CA ILE A 269 -3.63 2.03 16.17
C ILE A 269 -3.48 1.65 17.65
N ASN A 270 -2.25 1.61 18.17
CA ASN A 270 -1.99 1.22 19.56
C ASN A 270 -2.32 2.29 20.61
N ASN A 271 -2.53 3.55 20.19
CA ASN A 271 -2.89 4.67 21.09
C ASN A 271 -4.35 5.14 20.90
N ALA A 272 -5.14 4.45 20.09
CA ALA A 272 -6.56 4.72 19.87
C ALA A 272 -7.45 4.20 21.01
#